data_AF-A0A960F545-F1
#
_entry.id   AF-A0A960F545-F1
#
_cell.length_a   1.000
_cell.length_b   1.000
_cell.length_c   1.000
_cell.angle_alpha   90.00
_cell.angle_beta   90.00
_cell.angle_gamma   90.00
#
_symmetry.space_group_name_H-M   'P 1'
#
loop_
_entity.id
_entity.type
_entity.pdbx_description
1 polymer ?
#
loop_
_entity_poly.entity_id
_entity_poly.type
_entity_poly.pdbx_seq_one_letter_code
_entity_poly.pdbx_strand_id
1 'polypeptide(L)'
;MQAPTYVATTSSVVELVPVISLGLEGSDIPPLPTEFSDDSLARWRLARRKAVGLDPDRPLDGDIALDEILTDRLLDAVVDYVVSCGAEYGWSPYLDGGFALVVDGQVFSRPTCCVDLQEGVRDWLQLAESWPADWRPVESGHPGVLARVRLGRVEVSEQADDFPDDITAAVSLPTEQLRAAAQVGLREVHAFAERLERRFVERGVEPAGQLARVVAGLADE
;
A
#
# COMPACT_ATOMS: atom_id res chain seq x y z
N MET A 1 -24.16 -21.45 -24.33
CA MET A 1 -23.23 -20.64 -23.50
C MET A 1 -23.91 -20.38 -22.18
N GLN A 2 -23.47 -21.04 -21.11
CA GLN A 2 -23.92 -20.72 -19.74
C GLN A 2 -23.10 -19.51 -19.26
N ALA A 3 -23.79 -18.48 -18.78
CA ALA A 3 -23.15 -17.38 -18.07
C ALA A 3 -22.48 -17.91 -16.79
N PRO A 4 -21.30 -17.41 -16.42
CA PRO A 4 -20.67 -17.80 -15.17
C PRO A 4 -21.59 -17.45 -14.01
N THR A 5 -21.89 -18.46 -13.21
CA THR A 5 -22.68 -18.31 -11.98
C THR A 5 -21.75 -17.70 -10.94
N TYR A 6 -21.91 -16.41 -10.68
CA TYR A 6 -21.26 -15.75 -9.56
C TYR A 6 -21.82 -16.34 -8.26
N VAL A 7 -21.01 -17.14 -7.58
CA VAL A 7 -21.27 -17.50 -6.19
C VAL A 7 -20.94 -16.26 -5.37
N ALA A 8 -21.98 -15.52 -4.96
CA ALA A 8 -21.84 -14.43 -4.02
C ALA A 8 -21.43 -15.02 -2.66
N THR A 9 -20.13 -15.00 -2.35
CA THR A 9 -19.62 -15.22 -1.00
C THR A 9 -20.12 -14.07 -0.12
N THR A 10 -20.89 -14.40 0.92
CA THR A 10 -21.61 -13.43 1.75
C THR A 10 -20.80 -12.88 2.92
N SER A 11 -19.50 -13.13 2.98
CA SER A 11 -18.62 -12.50 3.98
C SER A 11 -17.18 -12.51 3.49
N SER A 12 -16.87 -11.69 2.48
CA SER A 12 -15.48 -11.42 2.16
C SER A 12 -14.89 -10.46 3.21
N VAL A 13 -13.70 -10.77 3.70
CA VAL A 13 -12.89 -9.83 4.49
C VAL A 13 -12.14 -8.93 3.51
N VAL A 14 -12.33 -7.62 3.64
CA VAL A 14 -11.69 -6.62 2.79
C VAL A 14 -10.74 -5.80 3.64
N GLU A 15 -9.49 -5.70 3.19
CA GLU A 15 -8.48 -4.84 3.78
C GLU A 15 -7.89 -3.92 2.72
N LEU A 16 -7.63 -2.68 3.10
CA LEU A 16 -6.91 -1.71 2.30
C LEU A 16 -5.67 -1.31 3.08
N VAL A 17 -4.56 -1.97 2.76
CA VAL A 17 -3.35 -1.95 3.58
C VAL A 17 -2.38 -0.92 2.98
N PRO A 18 -2.06 0.18 3.69
CA PRO A 18 -1.00 1.07 3.25
C PRO A 18 0.34 0.34 3.38
N VAL A 19 1.09 0.29 2.29
CA VAL A 19 2.35 -0.44 2.17
C VAL A 19 3.43 0.46 1.62
N ILE A 20 4.68 0.20 2.03
CA ILE A 20 5.86 0.82 1.46
C ILE A 20 6.90 -0.21 1.06
N SER A 21 7.59 0.08 -0.03
CA SER A 21 8.81 -0.56 -0.48
C SER A 21 9.99 0.17 0.18
N LEU A 22 10.66 -0.50 1.11
CA LEU A 22 11.78 0.08 1.85
C LEU A 22 13.05 -0.71 1.57
N GLY A 23 14.12 -0.05 1.12
CA GLY A 23 15.45 -0.65 1.11
C GLY A 23 15.92 -0.90 2.53
N LEU A 24 16.27 -2.15 2.87
CA LEU A 24 16.81 -2.48 4.18
C LEU A 24 18.24 -2.96 4.02
N GLU A 25 19.16 -2.31 4.72
CA GLU A 25 20.58 -2.67 4.75
C GLU A 25 20.95 -3.29 6.10
N GLY A 26 21.98 -4.13 6.11
CA GLY A 26 22.49 -4.76 7.31
C GLY A 26 23.15 -6.10 7.02
N SER A 27 24.13 -6.48 7.85
CA SER A 27 24.83 -7.77 7.73
C SER A 27 23.93 -8.98 7.99
N ASP A 28 22.78 -8.76 8.64
CA ASP A 28 21.75 -9.76 8.94
C ASP A 28 20.63 -9.79 7.90
N ILE A 29 20.61 -8.84 6.95
CA ILE A 29 19.70 -8.86 5.82
C ILE A 29 20.25 -9.82 4.76
N PRO A 30 19.46 -10.83 4.32
CA PRO A 30 19.93 -11.74 3.28
C PRO A 30 20.17 -10.99 1.96
N PRO A 31 21.30 -11.25 1.27
CA PRO A 31 21.57 -10.61 -0.01
C PRO A 31 20.53 -11.00 -1.05
N LEU A 32 20.27 -10.10 -2.00
CA LEU A 32 19.43 -10.41 -3.16
C LEU A 32 19.98 -11.66 -3.87
N PRO A 33 19.09 -12.58 -4.29
CA PRO A 33 19.53 -13.78 -4.99
C PRO A 33 20.17 -13.40 -6.33
N THR A 34 21.22 -14.12 -6.71
CA THR A 34 21.84 -13.96 -8.03
C THR A 34 21.02 -14.60 -9.17
N GLU A 35 20.08 -15.47 -8.81
CA GLU A 35 19.12 -16.10 -9.71
C GLU A 35 17.70 -15.60 -9.41
N PHE A 36 17.09 -14.93 -10.38
CA PHE A 36 15.75 -14.32 -10.27
C PHE A 36 14.65 -15.30 -10.70
N SER A 37 14.59 -16.47 -10.07
CA SER A 37 13.44 -17.37 -10.18
C SER A 37 12.40 -17.05 -9.09
N ASP A 38 11.13 -17.37 -9.34
CA ASP A 38 10.03 -17.15 -8.39
C ASP A 38 10.33 -17.79 -7.03
N ASP A 39 10.83 -19.04 -7.03
CA ASP A 39 11.22 -19.75 -5.80
C ASP A 39 12.36 -19.09 -5.04
N SER A 40 13.36 -18.57 -5.76
CA SER A 40 14.51 -17.88 -5.14
C SER A 40 14.08 -16.53 -4.56
N LEU A 41 13.23 -15.79 -5.25
CA LEU A 41 12.67 -14.52 -4.78
C LEU A 41 11.74 -14.72 -3.58
N ALA A 42 10.86 -15.73 -3.61
CA ALA A 42 9.98 -16.06 -2.50
C ALA A 42 10.77 -16.42 -1.24
N ARG A 43 11.81 -17.26 -1.36
CA ARG A 43 12.69 -17.60 -0.23
C ARG A 43 13.44 -16.39 0.30
N TRP A 44 13.94 -15.53 -0.59
CA TRP A 44 14.62 -14.30 -0.19
C TRP A 44 13.67 -13.35 0.57
N ARG A 45 12.46 -13.10 0.06
CA ARG A 45 11.43 -12.28 0.72
C ARG A 45 11.10 -12.80 2.11
N LEU A 46 10.91 -14.11 2.24
CA LEU A 46 10.65 -14.78 3.52
C LEU A 46 11.79 -14.57 4.53
N ALA A 47 13.03 -14.81 4.09
CA ALA A 47 14.20 -14.64 4.94
C ALA A 47 14.39 -13.18 5.35
N ARG A 48 14.17 -12.24 4.41
CA ARG A 48 14.28 -10.80 4.64
C ARG A 48 13.25 -10.33 5.67
N ARG A 49 11.98 -10.72 5.55
CA ARG A 49 10.94 -10.35 6.53
C ARG A 49 11.27 -10.87 7.93
N LYS A 50 11.74 -12.11 8.04
CA LYS A 50 12.20 -12.69 9.32
C LYS A 50 13.36 -11.92 9.94
N ALA A 51 14.33 -11.48 9.13
CA ALA A 51 15.51 -10.76 9.61
C ALA A 51 15.17 -9.43 10.30
N VAL A 52 14.05 -8.80 9.91
CA VAL A 52 13.56 -7.56 10.53
C VAL A 52 12.35 -7.76 11.45
N GLY A 53 12.04 -9.00 11.81
CA GLY A 53 10.98 -9.32 12.77
C GLY A 53 9.55 -9.09 12.25
N LEU A 54 9.38 -9.07 10.92
CA LEU A 54 8.08 -8.94 10.28
C LEU A 54 7.40 -10.31 10.12
N ASP A 55 6.08 -10.32 10.04
CA ASP A 55 5.31 -11.55 9.83
C ASP A 55 5.68 -12.17 8.46
N PRO A 56 6.30 -13.36 8.43
CA PRO A 56 6.69 -14.01 7.18
C PRO A 56 5.51 -14.41 6.29
N ASP A 57 4.32 -14.59 6.87
CA ASP A 57 3.16 -15.15 6.18
C ASP A 57 2.24 -14.06 5.63
N ARG A 58 2.52 -12.78 5.91
CA ARG A 58 1.77 -11.65 5.35
C ARG A 58 2.04 -11.52 3.83
N PRO A 59 1.01 -11.55 2.97
CA PRO A 59 1.17 -11.76 1.53
C PRO A 59 1.60 -10.51 0.73
N LEU A 60 2.51 -9.68 1.24
CA LEU A 60 2.85 -8.36 0.65
C LEU A 60 4.10 -8.36 -0.25
N ASP A 61 4.59 -9.53 -0.67
CA ASP A 61 5.66 -9.69 -1.67
C ASP A 61 6.94 -8.85 -1.48
N GLY A 62 7.27 -8.55 -0.22
CA GLY A 62 8.49 -7.81 0.16
C GLY A 62 8.24 -6.37 0.56
N ASP A 63 7.04 -5.82 0.29
CA ASP A 63 6.59 -4.57 0.89
C ASP A 63 6.32 -4.77 2.38
N ILE A 64 6.31 -3.65 3.10
CA ILE A 64 6.08 -3.58 4.53
C ILE A 64 4.81 -2.76 4.75
N ALA A 65 3.83 -3.33 5.44
CA ALA A 65 2.65 -2.57 5.83
C ALA A 65 3.01 -1.55 6.91
N LEU A 66 2.41 -0.36 6.87
CA LEU A 66 2.74 0.72 7.81
C LEU A 66 2.50 0.33 9.27
N ASP A 67 1.54 -0.55 9.53
CA ASP A 67 1.22 -1.09 10.86
C ASP A 67 2.32 -2.03 11.40
N GLU A 68 3.22 -2.52 10.54
CA GLU A 68 4.37 -3.36 10.93
C GLU A 68 5.64 -2.54 11.23
N ILE A 69 5.67 -1.26 10.86
CA ILE A 69 6.81 -0.36 11.11
C ILE A 69 6.75 0.16 12.56
N LEU A 70 7.07 -0.74 13.49
CA LEU A 70 6.92 -0.51 14.93
C LEU A 70 8.25 -0.41 15.68
N THR A 71 9.36 -0.78 15.05
CA THR A 71 10.68 -0.78 15.69
C THR A 71 11.51 0.42 15.28
N ASP A 72 12.36 0.89 16.18
CA ASP A 72 13.34 1.95 15.90
C ASP A 72 14.16 1.65 14.65
N ARG A 73 14.54 0.39 14.44
CA ARG A 73 15.30 -0.03 13.26
C ARG A 73 14.54 0.24 11.95
N LEU A 74 13.26 -0.12 11.89
CA LEU A 74 12.46 0.10 10.68
C LEU A 74 12.15 1.59 10.49
N LEU A 75 11.87 2.31 11.58
CA LEU A 75 11.67 3.76 11.52
C LEU A 75 12.96 4.49 11.09
N ASP A 76 14.12 4.09 11.59
CA ASP A 76 15.42 4.62 11.18
C ASP A 76 15.67 4.38 9.69
N ALA A 77 15.37 3.19 9.19
CA ALA A 77 15.53 2.91 7.76
C ALA A 77 14.64 3.83 6.90
N VAL A 78 13.41 4.12 7.34
CA VAL A 78 12.54 5.10 6.67
C VAL A 78 13.15 6.51 6.75
N VAL A 79 13.58 6.94 7.94
CA VAL A 79 14.18 8.26 8.17
C VAL A 79 15.44 8.45 7.33
N ASP A 80 16.34 7.47 7.31
CA ASP A 80 17.60 7.50 6.58
C ASP A 80 17.34 7.60 5.06
N TYR A 81 16.39 6.81 4.55
CA TYR A 81 15.98 6.87 3.17
C TYR A 81 15.40 8.24 2.80
N VAL A 82 14.45 8.76 3.60
CA VAL A 82 13.82 10.05 3.37
C VAL A 82 14.83 11.20 3.43
N VAL A 83 15.75 11.20 4.39
CA VAL A 83 16.78 12.25 4.53
C VAL A 83 17.76 12.19 3.37
N SER A 84 18.15 10.98 2.93
CA SER A 84 19.02 10.80 1.77
C SER A 84 18.37 11.32 0.49
N CYS A 85 17.14 10.88 0.19
CA CYS A 85 16.37 11.38 -0.95
C CYS A 85 16.12 12.88 -0.83
N GLY A 86 15.87 13.35 0.39
CA GLY A 86 15.50 14.73 0.63
C GLY A 86 16.65 15.72 0.35
N ALA A 87 17.87 15.31 0.70
CA ALA A 87 19.08 16.06 0.40
C ALA A 87 19.36 16.17 -1.10
N GLU A 88 18.94 15.19 -1.90
CA GLU A 88 19.23 15.10 -3.33
C GLU A 88 18.10 15.71 -4.20
N TYR A 89 16.85 15.57 -3.79
CA TYR A 89 15.67 15.84 -4.63
C TYR A 89 14.64 16.82 -4.06
N GLY A 90 14.84 17.41 -2.86
CA GLY A 90 13.87 18.30 -2.20
C GLY A 90 13.09 17.60 -1.07
N TRP A 91 11.95 18.11 -0.59
CA TRP A 91 11.12 17.33 0.35
C TRP A 91 9.79 16.99 -0.34
N SER A 92 9.60 15.71 -0.64
CA SER A 92 8.44 15.12 -1.34
C SER A 92 8.02 13.84 -0.60
N PRO A 93 6.79 13.32 -0.76
CA PRO A 93 6.50 11.94 -0.38
C PRO A 93 7.43 10.99 -1.15
N TYR A 94 8.52 10.56 -0.51
CA TYR A 94 9.56 9.76 -1.16
C TYR A 94 9.35 8.25 -1.05
N LEU A 95 8.32 7.79 -0.34
CA LEU A 95 8.12 6.37 -0.11
C LEU A 95 7.50 5.71 -1.34
N ASP A 96 8.25 4.77 -1.93
CA ASP A 96 7.70 3.82 -2.88
C ASP A 96 6.62 3.00 -2.15
N GLY A 97 5.44 2.84 -2.75
CA GLY A 97 4.33 2.16 -2.08
C GLY A 97 2.96 2.67 -2.49
N GLY A 98 1.95 2.28 -1.72
CA GLY A 98 0.56 2.69 -1.93
C GLY A 98 -0.40 1.82 -1.12
N PHE A 99 -1.56 1.49 -1.69
CA PHE A 99 -2.55 0.65 -1.01
C PHE A 99 -2.68 -0.71 -1.65
N ALA A 100 -2.32 -1.75 -0.91
CA ALA A 100 -2.64 -3.11 -1.28
C ALA A 100 -4.10 -3.42 -0.95
N LEU A 101 -4.87 -3.88 -1.94
CA LEU A 101 -6.20 -4.42 -1.71
C LEU A 101 -6.08 -5.91 -1.41
N VAL A 102 -6.47 -6.31 -0.20
CA VAL A 102 -6.48 -7.70 0.23
C VAL A 102 -7.92 -8.16 0.40
N VAL A 103 -8.26 -9.28 -0.23
CA VAL A 103 -9.60 -9.87 -0.16
C VAL A 103 -9.44 -11.30 0.29
N ASP A 104 -10.09 -11.66 1.40
CA ASP A 104 -10.05 -13.01 1.96
C ASP A 104 -8.62 -13.54 2.19
N GLY A 105 -7.73 -12.64 2.64
CA GLY A 105 -6.32 -12.95 2.91
C GLY A 105 -5.44 -13.07 1.66
N GLN A 106 -5.96 -12.76 0.47
CA GLN A 106 -5.21 -12.78 -0.78
C GLN A 106 -5.01 -11.35 -1.30
N VAL A 107 -3.79 -11.03 -1.74
CA VAL A 107 -3.52 -9.75 -2.40
C VAL A 107 -4.15 -9.77 -3.79
N PHE A 108 -5.06 -8.83 -3.99
CA PHE A 108 -5.74 -8.63 -5.27
C PHE A 108 -5.02 -7.58 -6.12
N SER A 109 -4.62 -6.46 -5.52
CA SER A 109 -3.81 -5.43 -6.17
C SER A 109 -2.74 -4.95 -5.21
N ARG A 110 -1.54 -4.68 -5.73
CA ARG A 110 -0.41 -4.17 -4.94
C ARG A 110 0.43 -3.21 -5.78
N PRO A 111 0.47 -1.92 -5.45
CA PRO A 111 1.33 -0.97 -6.16
C PRO A 111 2.80 -1.33 -5.95
N THR A 112 3.57 -1.17 -7.01
CA THR A 112 5.03 -1.43 -7.05
C THR A 112 5.86 -0.17 -7.18
N CYS A 113 5.21 0.99 -7.32
CA CYS A 113 5.81 2.31 -7.50
C CYS A 113 4.97 3.34 -6.76
N CYS A 114 5.57 4.50 -6.48
CA CYS A 114 5.08 5.52 -5.56
C CYS A 114 3.65 5.98 -5.86
N VAL A 115 2.89 6.20 -4.79
CA VAL A 115 1.70 7.04 -4.76
C VAL A 115 1.78 7.94 -3.54
N ASP A 116 1.16 9.11 -3.65
CA ASP A 116 0.81 9.83 -2.44
C ASP A 116 -0.22 8.99 -1.64
N LEU A 117 0.19 8.52 -0.47
CA LEU A 117 -0.64 7.67 0.39
C LEU A 117 -1.94 8.36 0.83
N GLN A 118 -2.02 9.69 0.83
CA GLN A 118 -3.26 10.39 1.13
C GLN A 118 -4.18 10.46 -0.09
N GLU A 119 -3.64 10.71 -1.27
CA GLU A 119 -4.44 10.70 -2.51
C GLU A 119 -5.11 9.34 -2.69
N GLY A 120 -4.37 8.25 -2.48
CA GLY A 120 -4.93 6.93 -2.67
C GLY A 120 -6.04 6.55 -1.71
N VAL A 121 -5.90 6.84 -0.42
CA VAL A 121 -6.99 6.55 0.53
C VAL A 121 -8.21 7.45 0.30
N ARG A 122 -7.99 8.71 -0.12
CA ARG A 122 -9.08 9.64 -0.47
C ARG A 122 -9.87 9.13 -1.67
N ASP A 123 -9.19 8.63 -2.70
CA ASP A 123 -9.83 8.03 -3.87
C ASP A 123 -10.67 6.81 -3.51
N TRP A 124 -10.12 5.90 -2.70
CA TRP A 124 -10.87 4.73 -2.22
C TRP A 124 -12.11 5.11 -1.39
N LEU A 125 -12.00 6.14 -0.54
CA LEU A 125 -13.13 6.66 0.23
C LEU A 125 -14.18 7.34 -0.66
N GLN A 126 -13.75 8.19 -1.58
CA GLN A 126 -14.63 8.90 -2.51
C GLN A 126 -15.38 7.93 -3.42
N LEU A 127 -14.69 6.89 -3.87
CA LEU A 127 -15.28 5.80 -4.63
C LEU A 127 -16.45 5.19 -3.88
N ALA A 128 -16.29 4.91 -2.59
CA ALA A 128 -17.34 4.31 -1.79
C ALA A 128 -18.55 5.24 -1.55
N GLU A 129 -18.44 6.54 -1.80
CA GLU A 129 -19.48 7.51 -1.47
C GLU A 129 -20.28 8.02 -2.67
N SER A 130 -19.60 8.27 -3.80
CA SER A 130 -20.20 9.13 -4.84
C SER A 130 -19.77 8.84 -6.28
N TRP A 131 -18.98 7.80 -6.52
CA TRP A 131 -18.50 7.54 -7.88
C TRP A 131 -19.60 7.08 -8.85
N PRO A 132 -19.50 7.48 -10.13
CA PRO A 132 -20.42 7.06 -11.17
C PRO A 132 -20.27 5.57 -11.51
N ALA A 133 -21.20 5.08 -12.31
CA ALA A 133 -21.19 3.70 -12.80
C ALA A 133 -20.13 3.42 -13.88
N ASP A 134 -19.38 4.43 -14.31
CA ASP A 134 -18.30 4.30 -15.29
C ASP A 134 -16.99 3.92 -14.60
N TRP A 135 -16.14 3.17 -15.30
CA TRP A 135 -14.80 2.81 -14.83
C TRP A 135 -13.93 4.05 -14.71
N ARG A 136 -13.22 4.17 -13.58
CA ARG A 136 -12.29 5.26 -13.31
C ARG A 136 -11.02 4.74 -12.65
N PRO A 137 -9.86 5.35 -12.95
CA PRO A 137 -8.62 5.03 -12.26
C PRO A 137 -8.75 5.38 -10.79
N VAL A 138 -8.25 4.48 -9.94
CA VAL A 138 -8.05 4.70 -8.51
C VAL A 138 -6.58 4.95 -8.30
N GLU A 139 -6.23 6.08 -7.70
CA GLU A 139 -4.84 6.44 -7.38
C GLU A 139 -4.29 5.57 -6.23
N SER A 140 -4.13 4.27 -6.46
CA SER A 140 -3.61 3.32 -5.45
C SER A 140 -2.10 3.07 -5.54
N GLY A 141 -1.43 3.76 -6.48
CA GLY A 141 -0.06 3.53 -6.93
C GLY A 141 0.00 2.71 -8.21
N HIS A 142 1.22 2.51 -8.72
CA HIS A 142 1.42 1.89 -10.03
C HIS A 142 2.02 0.48 -9.94
N PRO A 143 1.50 -0.54 -10.65
CA PRO A 143 0.38 -0.45 -11.60
C PRO A 143 -0.95 -0.17 -10.91
N GLY A 144 -1.86 0.50 -11.61
CA GLY A 144 -3.12 0.97 -11.07
C GLY A 144 -4.27 -0.04 -11.24
N VAL A 145 -5.43 0.31 -10.69
CA VAL A 145 -6.69 -0.39 -10.95
C VAL A 145 -7.75 0.60 -11.43
N LEU A 146 -8.68 0.12 -12.24
CA LEU A 146 -9.94 0.82 -12.46
C LEU A 146 -10.98 0.29 -11.49
N ALA A 147 -11.86 1.17 -11.05
CA ALA A 147 -13.01 0.77 -10.28
C ALA A 147 -14.25 1.58 -10.64
N ARG A 148 -15.42 1.02 -10.31
CA ARG A 148 -16.73 1.65 -10.48
C ARG A 148 -17.69 1.21 -9.38
N VAL A 149 -18.74 2.00 -9.18
CA VAL A 149 -19.83 1.64 -8.26
C VAL A 149 -21.04 1.16 -9.05
N ARG A 150 -21.49 -0.07 -8.77
CA ARG A 150 -22.69 -0.65 -9.38
C ARG A 150 -23.48 -1.42 -8.34
N LEU A 151 -24.77 -1.07 -8.20
CA LEU A 151 -25.72 -1.78 -7.33
C LEU A 151 -25.23 -1.92 -5.86
N GLY A 152 -24.63 -0.87 -5.31
CA GLY A 152 -24.13 -0.87 -3.91
C GLY A 152 -22.87 -1.72 -3.70
N ARG A 153 -22.16 -2.03 -4.79
CA ARG A 153 -20.89 -2.74 -4.79
C ARG A 153 -19.84 -1.94 -5.55
N VAL A 154 -18.61 -2.10 -5.12
CA VAL A 154 -17.43 -1.63 -5.83
C VAL A 154 -16.91 -2.77 -6.68
N GLU A 155 -16.90 -2.58 -7.99
CA GLU A 155 -16.23 -3.48 -8.92
C GLU A 155 -14.84 -2.93 -9.21
N VAL A 156 -13.81 -3.78 -9.11
CA VAL A 156 -12.41 -3.44 -9.36
C VAL A 156 -11.88 -4.31 -10.50
N SER A 157 -11.14 -3.71 -11.42
CA SER A 157 -10.51 -4.40 -12.55
C SER A 157 -9.28 -5.20 -12.10
N GLU A 158 -8.72 -5.99 -13.02
CA GLU A 158 -7.34 -6.45 -12.85
C GLU A 158 -6.38 -5.25 -12.79
N GLN A 159 -5.25 -5.46 -12.12
CA GLN A 159 -4.19 -4.47 -12.03
C GLN A 159 -3.41 -4.43 -13.34
N ALA A 160 -3.14 -3.25 -13.89
CA ALA A 160 -2.46 -3.08 -15.17
C ALA A 160 -1.63 -1.79 -15.22
N ASP A 161 -0.55 -1.81 -16.03
CA ASP A 161 0.23 -0.61 -16.35
C ASP A 161 -0.56 0.30 -17.31
N ASP A 162 -1.21 -0.30 -18.31
CA ASP A 162 -2.10 0.36 -19.26
C ASP A 162 -3.46 -0.36 -19.28
N PHE A 163 -4.55 0.42 -19.22
CA PHE A 163 -5.89 -0.18 -19.16
C PHE A 163 -6.40 -0.59 -20.55
N PRO A 164 -6.94 -1.81 -20.70
CA PRO A 164 -7.52 -2.26 -21.97
C PRO A 164 -8.87 -1.58 -22.24
N ASP A 165 -9.29 -1.56 -23.51
CA ASP A 165 -10.61 -1.03 -23.89
C ASP A 165 -11.77 -1.87 -23.30
N ASP A 166 -11.58 -3.19 -23.18
CA ASP A 166 -12.58 -4.13 -22.66
C ASP A 166 -12.35 -4.42 -21.17
N ILE A 167 -12.82 -3.54 -20.30
CA ILE A 167 -12.63 -3.63 -18.85
C ILE A 167 -13.67 -4.55 -18.20
N THR A 168 -13.20 -5.60 -17.52
CA THR A 168 -14.03 -6.50 -16.71
C THR A 168 -13.72 -6.38 -15.22
N ALA A 169 -14.73 -6.61 -14.39
CA ALA A 169 -14.55 -6.71 -12.95
C ALA A 169 -13.84 -8.03 -12.60
N ALA A 170 -12.68 -7.93 -11.96
CA ALA A 170 -11.97 -9.09 -11.41
C ALA A 170 -12.35 -9.35 -9.94
N VAL A 171 -12.79 -8.31 -9.21
CA VAL A 171 -13.46 -8.48 -7.91
C VAL A 171 -14.65 -7.53 -7.77
N SER A 172 -15.64 -7.93 -6.98
CA SER A 172 -16.79 -7.12 -6.62
C SER A 172 -16.98 -7.16 -5.11
N LEU A 173 -16.92 -6.01 -4.45
CA LEU A 173 -16.88 -5.86 -3.00
C LEU A 173 -18.07 -5.04 -2.49
N PRO A 174 -18.65 -5.35 -1.31
CA PRO A 174 -19.63 -4.47 -0.68
C PRO A 174 -19.02 -3.09 -0.40
N THR A 175 -19.70 -2.02 -0.84
CA THR A 175 -19.21 -0.64 -0.68
C THR A 175 -18.88 -0.28 0.78
N GLU A 176 -19.71 -0.71 1.72
CA GLU A 176 -19.50 -0.45 3.15
C GLU A 176 -18.24 -1.14 3.71
N GLN A 177 -17.91 -2.35 3.22
CA GLN A 177 -16.70 -3.05 3.67
C GLN A 177 -15.45 -2.35 3.15
N LEU A 178 -15.45 -1.93 1.88
CA LEU A 178 -14.33 -1.17 1.32
C LEU A 178 -14.17 0.18 2.02
N ARG A 179 -15.27 0.89 2.31
CA ARG A 179 -15.23 2.14 3.08
C ARG A 179 -14.60 1.93 4.45
N ALA A 180 -15.04 0.90 5.18
CA ALA A 180 -14.49 0.58 6.49
C ALA A 180 -12.99 0.25 6.41
N ALA A 181 -12.57 -0.53 5.40
CA ALA A 181 -11.18 -0.86 5.15
C ALA A 181 -10.33 0.39 4.84
N ALA A 182 -10.83 1.30 3.99
CA ALA A 182 -10.16 2.55 3.67
C ALA A 182 -10.01 3.48 4.89
N GLN A 183 -11.03 3.52 5.76
CA GLN A 183 -10.94 4.26 7.03
C GLN A 183 -9.91 3.65 7.99
N VAL A 184 -9.74 2.32 8.01
CA VAL A 184 -8.65 1.67 8.76
C VAL A 184 -7.30 2.08 8.17
N GLY A 185 -7.12 1.97 6.85
CA GLY A 185 -5.89 2.38 6.17
C GLY A 185 -5.49 3.82 6.45
N LEU A 186 -6.46 4.76 6.41
CA LEU A 186 -6.22 6.16 6.75
C LEU A 186 -5.70 6.33 8.19
N ARG A 187 -6.30 5.64 9.16
CA ARG A 187 -5.83 5.69 10.55
C ARG A 187 -4.40 5.16 10.70
N GLU A 188 -4.04 4.12 9.96
CA GLU A 188 -2.67 3.60 9.96
C GLU A 188 -1.67 4.61 9.36
N VAL A 189 -2.06 5.35 8.32
CA VAL A 189 -1.24 6.44 7.76
C VAL A 189 -1.00 7.53 8.80
N HIS A 190 -2.03 7.98 9.53
CA HIS A 190 -1.88 8.95 10.61
C HIS A 190 -1.00 8.42 11.75
N ALA A 191 -1.24 7.19 12.21
CA ALA A 191 -0.44 6.57 13.27
C ALA A 191 1.04 6.43 12.86
N PHE A 192 1.30 6.13 11.59
CA PHE A 192 2.64 6.09 11.04
C PHE A 192 3.30 7.46 11.02
N ALA A 193 2.60 8.52 10.60
CA ALA A 193 3.10 9.89 10.65
C ALA A 193 3.50 10.28 12.07
N GLU A 194 2.69 9.96 13.08
CA GLU A 194 3.03 10.22 14.49
C GLU A 194 4.27 9.45 14.96
N ARG A 195 4.45 8.19 14.51
CA ARG A 195 5.67 7.40 14.79
C ARG A 195 6.90 8.05 14.15
N LEU A 196 6.78 8.49 12.89
CA LEU A 196 7.86 9.17 12.18
C LEU A 196 8.23 10.51 12.79
N GLU A 197 7.25 11.33 13.19
CA GLU A 197 7.50 12.61 13.83
C GLU A 197 8.35 12.44 15.09
N ARG A 198 7.96 11.50 15.97
CA ARG A 198 8.75 11.18 17.17
C ARG A 198 10.17 10.78 16.80
N ARG A 199 10.33 9.94 15.77
CA ARG A 199 11.66 9.50 15.36
C ARG A 199 12.49 10.64 14.75
N PHE A 200 11.90 11.52 13.96
CA PHE A 200 12.58 12.70 13.43
C PHE A 200 13.06 13.63 14.55
N VAL A 201 12.25 13.86 15.59
CA VAL A 201 12.63 14.64 16.78
C VAL A 201 13.82 13.99 17.49
N GLU A 202 13.77 12.68 17.74
CA GLU A 202 14.88 11.94 18.36
C GLU A 202 16.18 12.01 17.55
N ARG A 203 16.06 12.07 16.23
CA ARG A 203 17.18 12.17 15.28
C ARG A 203 17.62 13.61 15.00
N GLY A 204 16.96 14.61 15.57
CA GLY A 204 17.26 16.03 15.37
C GLY A 204 16.99 16.54 13.94
N VAL A 205 16.04 15.92 13.23
CA VAL A 205 15.63 16.30 11.87
C VAL A 205 14.51 17.33 11.95
N GLU A 206 14.69 18.48 11.30
CA GLU A 206 13.72 19.59 11.32
C GLU A 206 13.33 20.02 9.89
N PRO A 207 12.05 20.39 9.63
CA PRO A 207 10.92 20.46 10.58
C PRO A 207 10.22 19.10 10.79
N ALA A 208 10.38 18.48 11.96
CA ALA A 208 9.99 17.08 12.20
C ALA A 208 8.52 16.75 11.87
N GLY A 209 7.58 17.55 12.39
CA GLY A 209 6.15 17.32 12.19
C GLY A 209 5.71 17.50 10.74
N GLN A 210 6.20 18.55 10.06
CA GLN A 210 5.89 18.76 8.65
C GLN A 210 6.46 17.65 7.78
N LEU A 211 7.71 17.24 8.03
CA LEU A 211 8.35 16.16 7.29
C LEU A 211 7.64 14.82 7.49
N ALA A 212 7.27 14.49 8.73
CA ALA A 212 6.51 13.26 9.01
C ALA A 212 5.19 13.20 8.25
N ARG A 213 4.46 14.33 8.19
CA ARG A 213 3.22 14.44 7.42
C ARG A 213 3.48 14.27 5.92
N VAL A 214 4.44 14.99 5.35
CA VAL A 214 4.80 14.88 3.92
C VAL A 214 5.19 13.45 3.56
N VAL A 215 6.02 12.80 4.37
CA VAL A 215 6.46 11.41 4.15
C VAL A 215 5.31 10.42 4.19
N ALA A 216 4.35 10.63 5.08
CA ALA A 216 3.14 9.83 5.18
C ALA A 216 2.06 10.22 4.14
N GLY A 217 2.32 11.18 3.25
CA GLY A 217 1.35 11.69 2.26
C GLY A 217 0.35 12.71 2.81
N LEU A 218 0.41 13.09 4.08
CA LEU A 218 -0.57 13.97 4.75
C LEU A 218 -0.33 15.48 4.55
N ALA A 219 0.30 15.89 3.44
CA ALA A 219 0.82 17.25 3.26
C ALA A 219 -0.27 18.35 3.16
N ASP A 220 -1.52 17.99 2.85
CA ASP A 220 -2.61 18.92 2.55
C ASP A 220 -3.68 19.05 3.67
N GLU A 221 -3.32 18.96 4.95
CA GLU A 221 -4.25 19.34 6.06
C GLU A 221 -3.66 20.40 7.00
#